data_AF-A0A356IY98-F1
#
_entry.id   AF-A0A356IY98-F1
#
_cell.length_a   1.000
_cell.length_b   1.000
_cell.length_c   1.000
_cell.angle_alpha   90.00
_cell.angle_beta   90.00
_cell.angle_gamma   90.00
#
_symmetry.space_group_name_H-M   'P 1'
#
loop_
_entity.id
_entity.type
_entity.pdbx_description
1 polymer ?
#
loop_
_entity_poly.entity_id
_entity_poly.type
_entity_poly.pdbx_seq_one_letter_code
_entity_poly.pdbx_strand_id
1 'polypeptide(L)' 'MSLRDFHLIFISAAVLCGIGFGYWAVNQYALLQGWAYLTTAITSFLVAGGLAVYEVLFIKKIKG' A
#
# COMPACT_ATOMS: atom_id res chain seq x y z
N MET A 1 -2.58 -3.90 -23.87
CA MET A 1 -3.26 -3.72 -22.57
C MET A 1 -3.93 -2.36 -22.59
N SER A 2 -5.16 -2.24 -22.07
CA SER A 2 -5.73 -0.91 -21.90
C SER A 2 -4.92 -0.17 -20.83
N LEU A 3 -4.80 1.15 -20.94
CA LEU A 3 -4.20 2.00 -19.90
C LEU A 3 -4.78 1.72 -18.51
N ARG A 4 -6.04 1.27 -18.45
CA ARG A 4 -6.76 0.91 -17.23
C ARG A 4 -6.21 -0.34 -16.58
N ASP A 5 -5.98 -1.40 -17.35
CA ASP A 5 -5.50 -2.69 -16.82
C ASP A 5 -4.08 -2.56 -16.27
N PHE A 6 -3.24 -1.78 -16.95
CA PHE A 6 -1.88 -1.48 -16.47
C PHE A 6 -1.92 -0.71 -15.14
N HIS A 7 -2.77 0.31 -15.04
CA HIS A 7 -2.88 1.12 -13.83
C HIS A 7 -3.37 0.30 -12.63
N LEU A 8 -4.31 -0.61 -12.85
CA LEU A 8 -4.89 -1.49 -11.84
C LEU A 8 -3.84 -2.48 -11.31
N ILE A 9 -3.10 -3.14 -12.22
CA ILE A 9 -2.00 -4.03 -11.83
C ILE A 9 -0.91 -3.27 -11.06
N PHE A 10 -0.58 -2.04 -11.49
CA PHE A 10 0.43 -1.22 -10.83
C PHE A 10 0.02 -0.81 -9.40
N ILE A 11 -1.23 -0.38 -9.21
CA ILE A 11 -1.73 -0.03 -7.87
C ILE A 11 -1.78 -1.26 -6.98
N SER A 12 -2.32 -2.38 -7.48
CA SER A 12 -2.34 -3.66 -6.77
C SER A 12 -0.93 -4.11 -6.33
N ALA A 13 0.08 -3.98 -7.21
CA ALA A 13 1.47 -4.28 -6.87
C ALA A 13 2.04 -3.30 -5.83
N ALA A 14 1.72 -2.01 -5.92
CA ALA A 14 2.13 -1.01 -4.94
C ALA A 14 1.50 -1.26 -3.55
N VAL A 15 0.24 -1.71 -3.50
CA VAL A 15 -0.44 -2.11 -2.25
C VAL A 15 0.27 -3.30 -1.61
N LEU A 16 0.55 -4.35 -2.39
CA LEU A 16 1.30 -5.52 -1.91
C LEU A 16 2.69 -5.14 -1.40
N CYS A 17 3.37 -4.26 -2.12
CA CYS A 17 4.68 -3.74 -1.73
C CYS A 17 4.58 -2.95 -0.40
N GLY A 18 3.58 -2.08 -0.26
CA GLY A 18 3.33 -1.32 0.98
C GLY A 18 3.03 -2.22 2.17
N ILE A 19 2.25 -3.29 1.99
CA ILE A 19 1.99 -4.30 3.03
C ILE A 19 3.30 -5.03 3.38
N GLY A 20 4.09 -5.41 2.39
CA GLY A 20 5.39 -6.07 2.60
C GLY A 20 6.37 -5.20 3.40
N PHE A 21 6.49 -3.91 3.05
CA PHE A 21 7.29 -2.95 3.79
C PHE A 21 6.75 -2.71 5.20
N GLY A 22 5.43 -2.60 5.36
CA GLY A 22 4.80 -2.46 6.68
C GLY A 22 5.09 -3.66 7.57
N TYR A 23 4.94 -4.88 7.05
CA TYR A 23 5.25 -6.12 7.77
C TYR A 23 6.74 -6.22 8.14
N TRP A 24 7.64 -5.87 7.21
CA TRP A 24 9.07 -5.83 7.49
C TRP A 24 9.40 -4.81 8.58
N ALA A 25 8.84 -3.60 8.50
CA ALA A 25 9.07 -2.54 9.48
C ALA A 25 8.55 -2.90 10.88
N VAL A 26 7.42 -3.60 11.00
CA VAL A 26 6.93 -4.14 12.29
C VAL A 26 7.92 -5.15 12.88
N ASN A 27 8.46 -6.06 12.07
CA ASN A 27 9.47 -7.02 12.53
C ASN A 27 10.76 -6.32 12.99
N GLN A 28 11.21 -5.29 12.25
CA GLN A 28 12.38 -4.51 12.66
C GLN A 28 12.12 -3.69 13.93
N TYR A 29 10.91 -3.16 14.10
CA TYR A 29 10.53 -2.48 15.34
C TYR A 29 10.57 -3.42 16.54
N ALA A 30 10.11 -4.67 16.39
CA ALA A 30 10.17 -5.67 17.45
C ALA A 30 11.61 -5.97 17.89
N LEU A 31 12.57 -5.94 16.97
CA LEU A 31 13.99 -6.22 17.23
C LEU A 31 14.76 -5.02 17.77
N LEU A 32 14.56 -3.84 17.18
CA LEU A 32 15.40 -2.67 17.40
C LEU A 32 14.72 -1.59 18.28
N GLN A 33 13.40 -1.68 18.49
CA GLN A 33 12.58 -0.71 19.25
C GLN A 33 12.73 0.75 18.76
N GLY A 34 13.20 0.96 17.53
CA GLY A 34 13.45 2.28 16.98
C GLY A 34 12.17 2.96 16.47
N TRP A 35 11.90 4.18 16.92
CA TRP A 35 10.73 4.98 16.51
C TRP A 35 10.58 5.13 15.00
N ALA A 36 11.69 5.16 14.25
CA ALA A 36 11.68 5.22 12.79
C ALA A 36 11.00 4.00 12.14
N TYR A 37 11.12 2.81 12.73
CA TYR A 37 10.47 1.60 12.20
C TYR A 37 8.97 1.61 12.49
N LEU A 38 8.55 2.14 13.64
CA LEU A 38 7.13 2.29 13.97
C LEU A 38 6.44 3.26 13.01
N THR A 39 7.04 4.43 12.77
CA THR A 39 6.47 5.42 11.84
C THR A 39 6.45 4.89 10.42
N THR A 40 7.49 4.16 9.99
CA THR A 40 7.53 3.51 8.67
C THR A 40 6.45 2.45 8.53
N ALA A 41 6.23 1.61 9.55
CA ALA A 41 5.16 0.62 9.53
C ALA A 41 3.78 1.28 9.35
N ILE A 42 3.49 2.30 10.16
CA ILE A 42 2.21 3.02 10.12
C ILE A 42 2.01 3.70 8.76
N THR A 43 3.01 4.41 8.26
CA THR A 43 2.90 5.12 6.97
C THR A 43 2.76 4.13 5.81
N SER A 44 3.48 3.01 5.81
CA SER A 44 3.34 1.97 4.80
C SER A 44 1.94 1.36 4.77
N PHE A 45 1.35 1.05 5.93
CA PHE A 45 -0.03 0.54 5.99
C PHE A 45 -1.07 1.59 5.58
N LEU A 46 -0.89 2.85 5.99
CA LEU A 46 -1.77 3.95 5.58
C LEU A 46 -1.73 4.18 4.07
N VAL A 47 -0.54 4.17 3.47
CA VAL A 47 -0.35 4.33 2.02
C VAL A 47 -0.96 3.15 1.27
N ALA A 48 -0.74 1.91 1.73
CA ALA A 48 -1.34 0.72 1.14
C ALA A 48 -2.87 0.75 1.21
N GLY A 49 -3.44 1.11 2.36
CA GLY A 49 -4.89 1.26 2.52
C GLY A 49 -5.46 2.38 1.64
N GLY A 50 -4.78 3.53 1.58
CA GLY A 50 -5.18 4.66 0.73
C GLY A 50 -5.18 4.32 -0.76
N LEU A 51 -4.15 3.60 -1.22
CA LEU A 51 -4.05 3.11 -2.60
C LEU A 51 -5.17 2.13 -2.94
N ALA A 52 -5.49 1.19 -2.04
CA ALA A 52 -6.59 0.25 -2.22
C ALA A 52 -7.95 0.97 -2.32
N VAL A 53 -8.20 1.96 -1.46
CA VAL A 53 -9.43 2.77 -1.53
C VAL A 53 -9.48 3.58 -2.83
N TYR A 54 -8.37 4.19 -3.23
CA TYR A 54 -8.28 4.93 -4.49
C TYR A 54 -8.60 4.06 -5.70
N GLU A 55 -8.07 2.83 -5.74
CA GLU A 55 -8.34 1.85 -6.80
C GLU A 55 -9.84 1.53 -6.89
N VAL A 56 -10.49 1.25 -5.75
CA VAL A 56 -11.95 0.98 -5.70
C VAL A 56 -12.76 2.17 -6.19
N LEU A 57 -12.40 3.39 -5.76
CA LEU A 57 -13.07 4.61 -6.19
C LEU A 57 -12.89 4.87 -7.69
N PHE A 58 -11.70 4.62 -8.23
CA PHE A 58 -11.40 4.76 -9.66
C PHE A 58 -12.24 3.79 -10.49
N ILE A 59 -12.34 2.52 -10.07
CA ILE A 59 -13.19 1.51 -10.74
C ILE A 59 -14.67 1.93 -10.68
N LYS A 60 -15.13 2.42 -9.53
CA LYS A 60 -16.52 2.87 -9.34
C LYS A 60 -16.86 4.07 -10.22
N LYS A 61 -15.92 5.02 -10.36
CA LYS A 61 -16.09 6.25 -11.15
C LYS A 61 -16.05 6.04 -12.66
N ILE A 62 -15.50 4.93 -13.13
CA ILE A 62 -15.42 4.61 -14.57
C ILE A 62 -16.56 3.67 -15.01
N LYS A 63 -17.16 2.93 -14.09
CA LYS A 63 -18.33 2.07 -14.37
C LYS A 63 -19.68 2.79 -14.21
N GLY A 64 -19.72 3.94 -13.53
CA GLY A 64 -20.90 4.80 -13.42
C GLY A 64 -20.80 5.98 -14.37
#